data_AF-A0A662MHA7-F1
#
_entry.id   AF-A0A662MHA7-F1
#
_cell.length_a   1.000
_cell.length_b   1.000
_cell.length_c   1.000
_cell.angle_alpha   90.00
_cell.angle_beta   90.00
_cell.angle_gamma   90.00
#
_symmetry.space_group_name_H-M   'P 1'
#
loop_
_entity.id
_entity.type
_entity.pdbx_description
1 polymer ?
#
loop_
_entity_poly.entity_id
_entity_poly.type
_entity_poly.pdbx_seq_one_letter_code
_entity_poly.pdbx_strand_id
1 'polypeptide(L)'
;MGLKERRRDFLRKGSLAGTTITQYYYRSSDWVRSMNGPPLSGRKGLSGNLWKRMARDYIAITIGCVIMSLGLLWFLDPYKVTAGGVSGISIIVNYSLGVPLGVTMFILNLPLFLIGLRVLGRRFGIRTLYGFLMFSVMVDVIDNVIYGLILKKEPYLLSDPDSVSILSDLDPLLAAVFGGVLLGIGLGLVFRAQGSTGGSDIIAQMAVKYRVATAGQAFMAFDFLVISIGALVFGGIGFALLGFIALFVSSKTVDVMIEGLGNTKGLYIVSDSWETIMKRILSEINRGVTVLHGMGGYTRSEKEVLFCVVTRRSIYKVRQIVVEEDPEAFMVISDLHEVYGLGFKPQKEEDTPL
;
A
#
# COMPACT_ATOMS: atom_id res chain seq x y z
N MET A 1 -36.64 21.30 -56.32
CA MET A 1 -35.47 21.94 -55.68
C MET A 1 -34.33 20.92 -55.66
N GLY A 2 -33.37 21.09 -56.58
CA GLY A 2 -32.50 19.99 -57.03
C GLY A 2 -31.34 19.69 -56.09
N LEU A 3 -30.87 18.43 -56.10
CA LEU A 3 -29.70 17.93 -55.35
C LEU A 3 -28.43 18.81 -55.43
N LYS A 4 -28.30 19.67 -56.46
CA LYS A 4 -27.22 20.65 -56.60
C LYS A 4 -27.30 21.85 -55.63
N GLU A 5 -28.47 22.19 -55.10
CA GLU A 5 -28.63 23.25 -54.08
C GLU A 5 -28.23 22.75 -52.69
N ARG A 6 -28.67 21.54 -52.29
CA ARG A 6 -28.28 20.93 -51.00
C ARG A 6 -26.77 20.66 -50.90
N ARG A 7 -26.11 20.36 -52.02
CA ARG A 7 -24.65 20.17 -52.05
C ARG A 7 -23.86 21.48 -51.91
N ARG A 8 -24.40 22.61 -52.39
CA ARG A 8 -23.78 23.94 -52.24
C ARG A 8 -23.89 24.46 -50.80
N ASP A 9 -25.01 24.23 -50.12
CA ASP A 9 -25.19 24.62 -48.71
C ASP A 9 -24.31 23.80 -47.75
N PHE A 10 -24.11 22.51 -48.03
CA PHE A 10 -23.21 21.67 -47.24
C PHE A 10 -21.73 22.10 -47.38
N LEU A 11 -21.30 22.45 -48.60
CA LEU A 11 -19.94 22.95 -48.85
C LEU A 11 -19.70 24.36 -48.27
N ARG A 12 -20.73 25.23 -48.24
CA ARG A 12 -20.64 26.55 -47.59
C ARG A 12 -20.49 26.44 -46.07
N LYS A 13 -21.25 25.56 -45.41
CA LYS A 13 -21.14 25.30 -43.96
C LYS A 13 -19.85 24.59 -43.58
N GLY A 14 -19.30 23.71 -44.44
CA GLY A 14 -18.00 23.08 -44.24
C GLY A 14 -16.81 24.07 -44.31
N SER A 15 -16.89 25.09 -45.17
CA SER A 15 -15.80 26.09 -45.29
C SER A 15 -15.69 27.03 -44.08
N LEU A 16 -16.81 27.34 -43.41
CA LEU A 16 -16.83 28.16 -42.19
C LEU A 16 -16.27 27.39 -40.97
N ALA A 17 -16.46 26.07 -40.91
CA ALA A 17 -15.88 25.23 -39.87
C ALA A 17 -14.35 25.07 -40.00
N GLY A 18 -13.82 25.10 -41.23
CA GLY A 18 -12.38 25.04 -41.49
C GLY A 18 -11.60 26.26 -40.96
N THR A 19 -12.18 27.46 -41.06
CA THR A 19 -11.54 28.69 -40.56
C THR A 19 -11.41 28.75 -39.05
N THR A 20 -12.37 28.20 -38.30
CA THR A 20 -12.33 28.18 -36.82
C THR A 20 -11.36 27.12 -36.28
N ILE A 21 -11.25 25.97 -36.96
CA ILE A 21 -10.31 24.89 -36.59
C ILE A 21 -8.86 25.30 -36.86
N THR A 22 -8.61 26.06 -37.94
CA THR A 22 -7.25 26.52 -38.28
C THR A 22 -6.74 27.61 -37.33
N GLN A 23 -7.62 28.45 -36.77
CA GLN A 23 -7.25 29.42 -35.73
C GLN A 23 -6.90 28.76 -34.37
N TYR A 24 -7.51 27.62 -34.05
CA TYR A 24 -7.14 26.85 -32.84
C TYR A 24 -5.80 26.11 -33.02
N TYR A 25 -5.51 25.65 -34.25
CA TYR A 25 -4.26 24.94 -34.55
C TYR A 25 -3.03 25.87 -34.63
N TYR A 26 -3.20 27.15 -34.98
CA TYR A 26 -2.09 28.12 -34.94
C TYR A 26 -1.80 28.69 -33.54
N ARG A 27 -2.71 28.51 -32.57
CA ARG A 27 -2.47 28.93 -31.17
C ARG A 27 -1.75 27.87 -30.33
N SER A 28 -1.56 26.66 -30.87
CA SER A 28 -0.84 25.56 -30.20
C SER A 28 0.67 25.53 -30.52
N SER A 29 1.13 26.16 -31.60
CA SER A 29 2.56 26.20 -31.97
C SER A 29 3.37 27.14 -31.07
N ASP A 30 2.78 28.22 -30.56
CA ASP A 30 3.38 29.10 -29.55
C ASP A 30 3.46 28.42 -28.17
N TRP A 31 2.54 27.50 -27.88
CA TRP A 31 2.55 26.67 -26.67
C TRP A 31 3.61 25.56 -26.73
N VAL A 32 3.87 25.00 -27.91
CA VAL A 32 4.96 24.02 -28.10
C VAL A 32 6.34 24.68 -28.00
N ARG A 33 6.47 25.97 -28.39
CA ARG A 33 7.71 26.74 -28.17
C ARG A 33 7.94 27.09 -26.69
N SER A 34 6.90 27.20 -25.86
CA SER A 34 7.05 27.43 -24.42
C SER A 34 7.33 26.14 -23.60
N MET A 35 7.14 24.96 -24.19
CA MET A 35 7.52 23.66 -23.61
C MET A 35 9.01 23.32 -23.75
N ASN A 36 9.72 23.94 -24.70
CA ASN A 36 11.17 23.84 -24.76
C ASN A 36 11.77 24.78 -23.71
N GLY A 37 11.79 24.31 -22.46
CA GLY A 37 12.51 24.94 -21.37
C GLY A 37 13.98 25.20 -21.74
N PRO A 38 14.66 26.13 -21.04
CA PRO A 38 16.06 26.46 -21.32
C PRO A 38 16.95 25.20 -21.31
N PRO A 39 18.02 25.16 -22.11
CA PRO A 39 18.88 24.00 -22.26
C PRO A 39 19.40 23.48 -20.91
N LEU A 40 19.50 22.15 -20.79
CA LEU A 40 19.84 21.37 -19.59
C LEU A 40 21.29 21.55 -19.10
N SER A 41 21.83 22.77 -19.11
CA SER A 41 23.12 23.11 -18.53
C SER A 41 22.91 24.04 -17.34
N GLY A 42 22.52 23.50 -16.17
CA GLY A 42 22.50 24.34 -14.97
C GLY A 42 21.73 23.92 -13.72
N ARG A 43 21.24 22.69 -13.55
CA ARG A 43 20.53 22.31 -12.29
C ARG A 43 21.46 21.77 -11.20
N LYS A 44 22.33 22.62 -10.66
CA LYS A 44 22.98 22.40 -9.34
C LYS A 44 22.01 22.84 -8.23
N GLY A 45 21.02 22.00 -7.90
CA GLY A 45 20.05 22.33 -6.84
C GLY A 45 19.22 21.17 -6.27
N LEU A 46 19.42 19.93 -6.73
CA LEU A 46 18.58 18.78 -6.35
C LEU A 46 19.06 18.01 -5.10
N SER A 47 20.29 18.24 -4.62
CA SER A 47 20.91 17.40 -3.59
C SER A 47 20.27 17.52 -2.19
N GLY A 48 19.88 18.72 -1.75
CA GLY A 48 19.41 18.95 -0.37
C GLY A 48 18.12 18.21 0.00
N ASN A 49 17.27 17.90 -0.98
CA ASN A 49 16.01 17.18 -0.77
C ASN A 49 16.19 15.65 -0.78
N LEU A 50 17.22 15.13 -1.44
CA LEU A 50 17.51 13.69 -1.51
C LEU A 50 17.99 13.15 -0.17
N TRP A 51 18.94 13.82 0.49
CA TRP A 51 19.47 13.38 1.79
C TRP A 51 18.40 13.36 2.88
N LYS A 52 17.52 14.37 2.93
CA LYS A 52 16.39 14.40 3.87
C LYS A 52 15.40 13.26 3.63
N ARG A 53 15.15 12.92 2.36
CA ARG A 53 14.29 11.78 1.99
C ARG A 53 14.94 10.46 2.39
N MET A 54 16.22 10.25 2.09
CA MET A 54 16.95 9.04 2.48
C MET A 54 16.97 8.89 4.00
N ALA A 55 17.31 9.94 4.75
CA ALA A 55 17.30 9.90 6.21
C ALA A 55 15.93 9.51 6.76
N ARG A 56 14.84 10.10 6.24
CA ARG A 56 13.48 9.73 6.63
C ARG A 56 13.16 8.27 6.33
N ASP A 57 13.58 7.75 5.18
CA ASP A 57 13.36 6.34 4.80
C ASP A 57 14.09 5.40 5.77
N TYR A 58 15.37 5.66 6.10
CA TYR A 58 16.13 4.85 7.06
C TYR A 58 15.61 4.96 8.49
N ILE A 59 15.15 6.14 8.91
CA ILE A 59 14.47 6.34 10.21
C ILE A 59 13.16 5.52 10.24
N ALA A 60 12.37 5.56 9.18
CA ALA A 60 11.14 4.79 9.08
C ALA A 60 11.41 3.27 9.14
N ILE A 61 12.45 2.79 8.45
CA ILE A 61 12.89 1.40 8.53
C ILE A 61 13.28 1.03 9.96
N THR A 62 14.09 1.87 10.61
CA THR A 62 14.56 1.65 11.98
C THR A 62 13.38 1.54 12.96
N ILE A 63 12.48 2.53 12.93
CA ILE A 63 11.29 2.55 13.79
C ILE A 63 10.42 1.33 13.49
N GLY A 64 10.24 0.97 12.21
CA GLY A 64 9.52 -0.22 11.81
C GLY A 64 10.12 -1.50 12.39
N CYS A 65 11.44 -1.68 12.29
CA CYS A 65 12.15 -2.82 12.87
C CYS A 65 11.99 -2.90 14.39
N VAL A 66 12.06 -1.78 15.11
CA VAL A 66 11.85 -1.73 16.57
C VAL A 66 10.43 -2.17 16.93
N ILE A 67 9.42 -1.62 16.24
CA ILE A 67 8.01 -1.98 16.47
C ILE A 67 7.78 -3.47 16.18
N MET A 68 8.34 -3.99 15.07
CA MET A 68 8.25 -5.41 14.74
C MET A 68 8.90 -6.29 15.80
N SER A 69 10.10 -5.94 16.27
CA SER A 69 10.81 -6.73 17.27
C SER A 69 10.07 -6.78 18.60
N LEU A 70 9.41 -5.68 19.00
CA LEU A 70 8.54 -5.67 20.17
C LEU A 70 7.29 -6.53 19.98
N GLY A 71 6.63 -6.42 18.82
CA GLY A 71 5.49 -7.28 18.47
C GLY A 71 5.84 -8.76 18.49
N LEU A 72 6.99 -9.13 17.94
CA LEU A 72 7.48 -10.50 17.92
C LEU A 72 7.79 -11.01 19.33
N LEU A 73 8.65 -10.32 20.08
CA LEU A 73 9.19 -10.83 21.34
C LEU A 73 8.22 -10.70 22.51
N TRP A 74 7.38 -9.67 22.55
CA TRP A 74 6.48 -9.46 23.69
C TRP A 74 5.15 -10.20 23.54
N PHE A 75 4.68 -10.44 22.31
CA PHE A 75 3.34 -10.96 22.06
C PHE A 75 3.31 -12.31 21.34
N LEU A 76 4.30 -12.66 20.52
CA LEU A 76 4.20 -13.86 19.68
C LEU A 76 5.12 -14.97 20.18
N ASP A 77 6.37 -14.66 20.45
CA ASP A 77 7.38 -15.62 20.91
C ASP A 77 6.98 -16.34 22.22
N PRO A 78 6.49 -15.66 23.29
CA PRO A 78 6.15 -16.32 24.55
C PRO A 78 5.03 -17.36 24.41
N TYR A 79 4.13 -17.14 23.45
CA TYR A 79 2.99 -18.01 23.18
C TYR A 79 3.27 -19.02 22.06
N LYS A 80 4.55 -19.17 21.64
CA LYS A 80 4.98 -20.03 20.51
C LYS A 80 4.18 -19.76 19.23
N VAL A 81 3.71 -18.53 19.08
CA VAL A 81 2.95 -18.10 17.91
C VAL A 81 3.94 -17.80 16.82
N THR A 82 4.05 -18.73 15.87
CA THR A 82 4.85 -18.49 14.68
C THR A 82 4.17 -17.42 13.82
N ALA A 83 4.80 -16.27 13.69
CA ALA A 83 4.28 -15.17 12.87
C ALA A 83 4.30 -15.45 11.35
N GLY A 84 4.75 -16.64 10.94
CA GLY A 84 5.10 -16.94 9.56
C GLY A 84 6.52 -16.55 9.18
N GLY A 85 6.90 -16.83 7.94
CA GLY A 85 8.13 -16.35 7.34
C GLY A 85 9.41 -16.91 7.96
N VAL A 86 10.51 -16.18 7.77
CA VAL A 86 11.80 -16.53 8.38
C VAL A 86 11.76 -16.36 9.90
N SER A 87 10.96 -15.43 10.42
CA SER A 87 10.73 -15.25 11.86
C SER A 87 10.11 -16.49 12.50
N GLY A 88 9.08 -17.07 11.87
CA GLY A 88 8.43 -18.29 12.36
C GLY A 88 9.36 -19.50 12.34
N ILE A 89 10.15 -19.65 11.28
CA ILE A 89 11.20 -20.69 11.23
C ILE A 89 12.23 -20.46 12.34
N SER A 90 12.58 -19.22 12.61
CA SER A 90 13.56 -18.89 13.66
C SER A 90 13.04 -19.24 15.05
N ILE A 91 11.75 -19.04 15.35
CA ILE A 91 11.11 -19.50 16.59
C ILE A 91 11.21 -21.02 16.71
N ILE A 92 10.86 -21.75 15.65
CA ILE A 92 10.95 -23.22 15.63
C ILE A 92 12.38 -23.69 15.92
N VAL A 93 13.38 -23.10 15.26
CA VAL A 93 14.80 -23.42 15.45
C VAL A 93 15.29 -23.04 16.85
N ASN A 94 14.87 -21.90 17.39
CA ASN A 94 15.24 -21.47 18.73
C ASN A 94 14.75 -22.48 19.80
N TYR A 95 13.47 -22.86 19.74
CA TYR A 95 12.91 -23.85 20.67
C TYR A 95 13.47 -25.27 20.47
N SER A 96 13.94 -25.62 19.27
CA SER A 96 14.45 -26.97 18.98
C SER A 96 15.95 -27.14 19.23
N LEU A 97 16.76 -26.14 18.87
CA LEU A 97 18.23 -26.20 18.86
C LEU A 97 18.89 -25.21 19.81
N GLY A 98 18.13 -24.30 20.39
CA GLY A 98 18.66 -23.28 21.29
C GLY A 98 19.59 -22.27 20.62
N VAL A 99 19.37 -21.96 19.35
CA VAL A 99 20.13 -20.91 18.65
C VAL A 99 19.39 -19.57 18.81
N PRO A 100 20.08 -18.43 19.04
CA PRO A 100 19.42 -17.13 19.15
C PRO A 100 18.53 -16.81 17.94
N LEU A 101 17.39 -16.16 18.20
CA LEU A 101 16.39 -15.85 17.18
C LEU A 101 16.95 -14.97 16.08
N GLY A 102 17.62 -13.86 16.43
CA GLY A 102 18.17 -12.92 15.45
C GLY A 102 19.28 -13.52 14.60
N VAL A 103 20.16 -14.33 15.19
CA VAL A 103 21.19 -15.10 14.45
C VAL A 103 20.56 -16.02 13.41
N THR A 104 19.52 -16.76 13.79
CA THR A 104 18.81 -17.65 12.87
C THR A 104 18.15 -16.87 11.74
N MET A 105 17.49 -15.75 12.05
CA MET A 105 16.91 -14.86 11.04
C MET A 105 17.96 -14.35 10.05
N PHE A 106 19.14 -13.94 10.54
CA PHE A 106 20.21 -13.44 9.71
C PHE A 106 20.69 -14.50 8.70
N ILE A 107 20.96 -15.72 9.18
CA ILE A 107 21.43 -16.82 8.35
C ILE A 107 20.41 -17.19 7.27
N LEU A 108 19.13 -17.30 7.64
CA LEU A 108 18.05 -17.64 6.71
C LEU A 108 17.74 -16.52 5.71
N ASN A 109 17.91 -15.26 6.11
CA ASN A 109 17.68 -14.11 5.25
C ASN A 109 18.77 -13.90 4.21
N LEU A 110 20.02 -14.30 4.49
CA LEU A 110 21.14 -14.11 3.59
C LEU A 110 20.92 -14.73 2.19
N PRO A 111 20.50 -16.00 2.02
CA PRO A 111 20.24 -16.56 0.68
C PRO A 111 19.05 -15.88 -0.02
N LEU A 112 17.96 -15.60 0.72
CA LEU A 112 16.79 -14.91 0.17
C LEU A 112 17.13 -13.51 -0.30
N PHE A 113 17.98 -12.80 0.45
CA PHE A 113 18.50 -11.48 0.10
C PHE A 113 19.29 -11.52 -1.21
N LEU A 114 20.19 -12.49 -1.39
CA LEU A 114 20.97 -12.61 -2.62
C LEU A 114 20.08 -12.85 -3.85
N ILE A 115 19.00 -13.63 -3.70
CA ILE A 115 18.00 -13.85 -4.75
C ILE A 115 17.22 -12.54 -5.01
N GLY A 116 16.72 -11.90 -3.95
CA GLY A 116 15.98 -10.65 -4.02
C GLY A 116 16.76 -9.51 -4.66
N LEU A 117 18.07 -9.42 -4.39
CA LEU A 117 18.96 -8.42 -4.97
C LEU A 117 19.01 -8.51 -6.50
N ARG A 118 18.99 -9.74 -7.05
CA ARG A 118 18.96 -9.96 -8.50
C ARG A 118 17.61 -9.58 -9.11
N VAL A 119 16.50 -9.86 -8.42
CA VAL A 119 15.14 -9.65 -8.96
C VAL A 119 14.66 -8.22 -8.79
N LEU A 120 14.91 -7.58 -7.64
CA LEU A 120 14.33 -6.29 -7.25
C LEU A 120 15.30 -5.12 -7.47
N GLY A 121 16.59 -5.39 -7.68
CA GLY A 121 17.61 -4.40 -8.04
C GLY A 121 18.37 -3.79 -6.87
N ARG A 122 19.44 -3.03 -7.19
CA ARG A 122 20.45 -2.56 -6.22
C ARG A 122 19.92 -1.55 -5.19
N ARG A 123 19.01 -0.64 -5.58
CA ARG A 123 18.46 0.39 -4.68
C ARG A 123 17.60 -0.24 -3.58
N PHE A 124 16.77 -1.23 -3.95
CA PHE A 124 16.03 -2.06 -3.00
C PHE A 124 16.99 -2.84 -2.10
N GLY A 125 17.99 -3.48 -2.71
CA GLY A 125 18.98 -4.30 -2.01
C GLY A 125 19.64 -3.61 -0.82
N ILE A 126 20.08 -2.36 -0.95
CA ILE A 126 20.75 -1.66 0.16
C ILE A 126 19.80 -1.39 1.33
N ARG A 127 18.55 -0.99 1.03
CA ARG A 127 17.52 -0.72 2.05
C ARG A 127 17.06 -1.99 2.74
N THR A 128 16.94 -3.07 1.98
CA THR A 128 16.59 -4.40 2.50
C THR A 128 17.71 -5.00 3.32
N LEU A 129 18.97 -4.87 2.88
CA LEU A 129 20.13 -5.28 3.66
C LEU A 129 20.14 -4.59 5.02
N TYR A 130 19.94 -3.26 5.02
CA TYR A 130 19.82 -2.51 6.25
C TYR A 130 18.64 -2.99 7.10
N GLY A 131 17.45 -3.16 6.51
CA GLY A 131 16.25 -3.58 7.22
C GLY A 131 16.36 -4.95 7.89
N PHE A 132 16.83 -5.98 7.18
CA PHE A 132 16.94 -7.31 7.79
C PHE A 132 18.07 -7.41 8.82
N LEU A 133 19.20 -6.71 8.61
CA LEU A 133 20.26 -6.60 9.61
C LEU A 133 19.75 -5.90 10.86
N MET A 134 19.09 -4.75 10.68
CA MET A 134 18.56 -3.96 11.77
C MET A 134 17.50 -4.75 12.54
N PHE A 135 16.60 -5.44 11.86
CA PHE A 135 15.58 -6.27 12.50
C PHE A 135 16.19 -7.42 13.30
N SER A 136 17.12 -8.19 12.71
CA SER A 136 17.85 -9.27 13.38
C SER A 136 18.60 -8.77 14.63
N VAL A 137 19.33 -7.65 14.51
CA VAL A 137 20.04 -7.05 15.64
C VAL A 137 19.08 -6.53 16.70
N MET A 138 17.97 -5.87 16.35
CA MET A 138 16.99 -5.40 17.33
C MET A 138 16.31 -6.55 18.07
N VAL A 139 16.04 -7.67 17.39
CA VAL A 139 15.51 -8.88 18.03
C VAL A 139 16.51 -9.41 19.05
N ASP A 140 17.78 -9.61 18.67
CA ASP A 140 18.80 -10.12 19.61
C ASP A 140 19.14 -9.10 20.72
N VAL A 141 19.11 -7.79 20.44
CA VAL A 141 19.33 -6.77 21.46
C VAL A 141 18.18 -6.76 22.46
N ILE A 142 16.93 -6.82 22.03
CA ILE A 142 15.79 -6.86 22.95
C ILE A 142 15.78 -8.18 23.72
N ASP A 143 16.02 -9.31 23.06
CA ASP A 143 16.10 -10.62 23.72
C ASP A 143 17.26 -10.69 24.74
N ASN A 144 18.47 -10.28 24.37
CA ASN A 144 19.62 -10.42 25.26
C ASN A 144 19.79 -9.26 26.27
N VAL A 145 19.51 -8.02 25.86
CA VAL A 145 19.73 -6.84 26.72
C VAL A 145 18.52 -6.59 27.61
N ILE A 146 17.29 -6.65 27.08
CA ILE A 146 16.10 -6.33 27.89
C ILE A 146 15.70 -7.53 28.75
N TYR A 147 15.63 -8.75 28.20
CA TYR A 147 15.31 -9.92 29.02
C TYR A 147 16.49 -10.41 29.88
N GLY A 148 17.73 -10.26 29.39
CA GLY A 148 18.93 -10.57 30.19
C GLY A 148 19.14 -9.61 31.36
N LEU A 149 18.91 -8.29 31.21
CA LEU A 149 19.10 -7.33 32.30
C LEU A 149 17.89 -7.21 33.24
N ILE A 150 16.65 -7.27 32.73
CA ILE A 150 15.45 -7.01 33.55
C ILE A 150 14.95 -8.28 34.24
N LEU A 151 15.10 -9.45 33.61
CA LEU A 151 14.43 -10.68 34.06
C LEU A 151 15.38 -11.78 34.53
N LYS A 152 16.70 -11.52 34.59
CA LYS A 152 17.74 -12.51 34.99
C LYS A 152 17.50 -13.88 34.34
N LYS A 153 17.25 -13.88 33.03
CA LYS A 153 17.14 -15.12 32.25
C LYS A 153 18.50 -15.81 32.32
N GLU A 154 18.61 -16.90 33.08
CA GLU A 154 19.79 -17.77 33.06
C GLU A 154 20.02 -18.19 31.60
N PRO A 155 21.24 -18.05 31.08
CA PRO A 155 21.51 -18.30 29.68
C PRO A 155 21.33 -19.79 29.41
N TYR A 156 20.37 -20.11 28.54
CA TYR A 156 20.33 -21.34 27.75
C TYR A 156 20.39 -22.68 28.52
N LEU A 157 19.98 -22.71 29.79
CA LEU A 157 19.87 -23.95 30.55
C LEU A 157 18.43 -24.15 31.03
N LEU A 158 17.66 -24.88 30.20
CA LEU A 158 16.56 -25.76 30.61
C LEU A 158 15.75 -25.27 31.83
N SER A 159 15.07 -24.13 31.73
CA SER A 159 14.24 -23.63 32.82
C SER A 159 13.03 -22.90 32.25
N ASP A 160 11.86 -23.53 32.42
CA ASP A 160 10.48 -23.13 32.08
C ASP A 160 10.21 -22.08 30.98
N PRO A 161 9.53 -22.46 29.88
CA PRO A 161 8.95 -21.54 28.88
C PRO A 161 7.97 -20.50 29.45
N ASP A 162 7.48 -20.68 30.68
CA ASP A 162 6.36 -19.93 31.24
C ASP A 162 6.76 -18.65 32.00
N SER A 163 8.06 -18.40 32.22
CA SER A 163 8.47 -17.47 33.29
C SER A 163 8.95 -16.08 32.83
N VAL A 164 9.06 -15.81 31.54
CA VAL A 164 9.70 -14.56 31.08
C VAL A 164 8.95 -13.91 29.92
N SER A 165 7.72 -13.51 30.18
CA SER A 165 7.08 -12.46 29.39
C SER A 165 6.56 -11.37 30.31
N ILE A 166 6.81 -10.10 29.93
CA ILE A 166 6.29 -8.92 30.62
C ILE A 166 4.74 -8.92 30.61
N LEU A 167 4.16 -9.74 29.73
CA LEU A 167 2.73 -9.88 29.47
C LEU A 167 2.23 -11.32 29.70
N SER A 168 2.85 -12.10 30.59
CA SER A 168 2.50 -13.53 30.80
C SER A 168 1.03 -13.79 31.11
N ASP A 169 0.35 -12.82 31.70
CA ASP A 169 -1.07 -12.91 32.05
C ASP A 169 -2.02 -12.57 30.87
N LEU A 170 -1.47 -12.20 29.71
CA LEU A 170 -2.26 -11.84 28.54
C LEU A 170 -2.86 -13.10 27.90
N ASP A 171 -4.12 -12.99 27.48
CA ASP A 171 -4.77 -14.07 26.74
C ASP A 171 -4.03 -14.33 25.40
N PRO A 172 -3.73 -15.60 25.04
CA PRO A 172 -2.97 -15.91 23.83
C PRO A 172 -3.59 -15.40 22.52
N LEU A 173 -4.93 -15.35 22.43
CA LEU A 173 -5.63 -14.78 21.28
C LEU A 173 -5.40 -13.27 21.21
N LEU A 174 -5.48 -12.59 22.36
CA LEU A 174 -5.20 -11.16 22.45
C LEU A 174 -3.74 -10.86 22.07
N ALA A 175 -2.82 -11.72 22.52
CA ALA A 175 -1.41 -11.64 22.17
C ALA A 175 -1.20 -11.79 20.65
N ALA A 176 -1.82 -12.78 20.02
CA ALA A 176 -1.77 -12.97 18.57
C ALA A 176 -2.30 -11.75 17.78
N VAL A 177 -3.40 -11.13 18.24
CA VAL A 177 -3.97 -9.94 17.59
C VAL A 177 -3.03 -8.74 17.71
N PHE A 178 -2.56 -8.41 18.92
CA PHE A 178 -1.67 -7.25 19.11
C PHE A 178 -0.30 -7.46 18.47
N GLY A 179 0.28 -8.66 18.59
CA GLY A 179 1.50 -9.04 17.90
C GLY A 179 1.37 -8.90 16.38
N GLY A 180 0.24 -9.37 15.82
CA GLY A 180 -0.10 -9.18 14.41
C GLY A 180 -0.19 -7.70 14.00
N VAL A 181 -0.87 -6.86 14.78
CA VAL A 181 -0.97 -5.41 14.50
C VAL A 181 0.40 -4.75 14.53
N LEU A 182 1.22 -5.00 15.56
CA LEU A 182 2.55 -4.40 15.68
C LEU A 182 3.49 -4.84 14.55
N LEU A 183 3.52 -6.14 14.23
CA LEU A 183 4.25 -6.65 13.07
C LEU A 183 3.79 -5.95 11.79
N GLY A 184 2.49 -5.84 11.56
CA GLY A 184 1.97 -5.23 10.34
C GLY A 184 2.23 -3.73 10.24
N ILE A 185 2.18 -2.99 11.36
CA ILE A 185 2.55 -1.56 11.41
C ILE A 185 4.03 -1.39 11.05
N GLY A 186 4.91 -2.14 11.73
CA GLY A 186 6.34 -1.99 11.54
C GLY A 186 6.78 -2.44 10.15
N LEU A 187 6.22 -3.54 9.63
CA LEU A 187 6.49 -4.01 8.27
C LEU A 187 5.94 -3.04 7.21
N GLY A 188 4.75 -2.49 7.44
CA GLY A 188 4.17 -1.44 6.60
C GLY A 188 5.05 -0.19 6.51
N LEU A 189 5.68 0.24 7.61
CA LEU A 189 6.64 1.36 7.61
C LEU A 189 7.88 1.05 6.77
N VAL A 190 8.45 -0.15 6.93
CA VAL A 190 9.61 -0.63 6.16
C VAL A 190 9.28 -0.67 4.66
N PHE A 191 8.10 -1.16 4.30
CA PHE A 191 7.68 -1.27 2.89
C PHE A 191 7.42 0.09 2.25
N ARG A 192 6.81 1.03 2.98
CA ARG A 192 6.66 2.42 2.50
C ARG A 192 7.98 3.12 2.23
N ALA A 193 9.05 2.72 2.93
CA ALA A 193 10.42 3.16 2.69
C ALA A 193 11.12 2.38 1.57
N GLN A 194 10.42 1.52 0.81
CA GLN A 194 10.96 0.64 -0.23
C GLN A 194 12.08 -0.28 0.28
N GLY A 195 11.97 -0.73 1.53
CA GLY A 195 12.84 -1.75 2.13
C GLY A 195 12.10 -3.04 2.43
N SER A 196 12.79 -3.97 3.08
CA SER A 196 12.25 -5.23 3.61
C SER A 196 13.06 -5.63 4.84
N THR A 197 12.45 -6.39 5.74
CA THR A 197 13.11 -7.00 6.91
C THR A 197 13.69 -8.39 6.63
N GLY A 198 13.74 -8.78 5.34
CA GLY A 198 14.18 -10.10 4.91
C GLY A 198 13.05 -11.13 4.90
N GLY A 199 13.37 -12.36 4.54
CA GLY A 199 12.47 -13.49 4.70
C GLY A 199 11.33 -13.53 3.70
N SER A 200 10.11 -13.78 4.20
CA SER A 200 8.89 -13.83 3.40
C SER A 200 8.60 -12.50 2.71
N ASP A 201 9.06 -11.38 3.26
CA ASP A 201 8.98 -10.05 2.64
C ASP A 201 9.58 -9.99 1.24
N ILE A 202 10.74 -10.63 1.04
CA ILE A 202 11.45 -10.58 -0.24
C ILE A 202 10.65 -11.36 -1.28
N ILE A 203 10.10 -12.50 -0.87
CA ILE A 203 9.23 -13.34 -1.70
C ILE A 203 7.94 -12.58 -2.02
N ALA A 204 7.35 -11.90 -1.03
CA ALA A 204 6.15 -11.10 -1.20
C ALA A 204 6.36 -9.94 -2.20
N GLN A 205 7.45 -9.20 -2.07
CA GLN A 205 7.76 -8.11 -3.01
C GLN A 205 8.08 -8.60 -4.42
N MET A 206 8.68 -9.78 -4.56
CA MET A 206 8.81 -10.43 -5.86
C MET A 206 7.43 -10.74 -6.47
N ALA A 207 6.50 -11.31 -5.70
CA ALA A 207 5.15 -11.61 -6.18
C ALA A 207 4.36 -10.34 -6.58
N VAL A 208 4.48 -9.27 -5.80
CA VAL A 208 3.89 -7.96 -6.09
C VAL A 208 4.48 -7.35 -7.36
N LYS A 209 5.81 -7.44 -7.56
CA LYS A 209 6.49 -6.93 -8.76
C LYS A 209 5.96 -7.59 -10.04
N TYR A 210 5.63 -8.87 -9.98
CA TYR A 210 5.02 -9.59 -11.11
C TYR A 210 3.48 -9.46 -11.17
N ARG A 211 2.88 -8.61 -10.32
CA ARG A 211 1.42 -8.40 -10.21
C ARG A 211 0.60 -9.68 -10.03
N VAL A 212 1.16 -10.66 -9.31
CA VAL A 212 0.49 -11.93 -9.04
C VAL A 212 -0.45 -11.83 -7.82
N ALA A 213 -0.09 -11.01 -6.83
CA ALA A 213 -0.81 -10.87 -5.57
C ALA A 213 -0.51 -9.51 -4.91
N THR A 214 -1.33 -9.11 -3.92
CA THR A 214 -0.96 -8.02 -3.00
C THR A 214 0.15 -8.47 -2.04
N ALA A 215 0.83 -7.53 -1.38
CA ALA A 215 1.87 -7.85 -0.39
C ALA A 215 1.30 -8.74 0.72
N GLY A 216 0.15 -8.36 1.29
CA GLY A 216 -0.59 -9.14 2.29
C GLY A 216 -0.89 -10.58 1.86
N GLN A 217 -1.41 -10.75 0.64
CA GLN A 217 -1.74 -12.08 0.10
C GLN A 217 -0.50 -12.96 -0.07
N ALA A 218 0.62 -12.39 -0.52
CA ALA A 218 1.86 -13.12 -0.69
C ALA A 218 2.47 -13.56 0.66
N PHE A 219 2.34 -12.72 1.71
CA PHE A 219 2.66 -13.13 3.08
C PHE A 219 1.82 -14.32 3.50
N MET A 220 0.50 -14.21 3.38
CA MET A 220 -0.42 -15.27 3.78
C MET A 220 -0.05 -16.63 3.18
N ALA A 221 0.29 -16.68 1.90
CA ALA A 221 0.63 -17.93 1.22
C ALA A 221 1.93 -18.57 1.75
N PHE A 222 3.01 -17.80 1.89
CA PHE A 222 4.29 -18.33 2.37
C PHE A 222 4.24 -18.67 3.86
N ASP A 223 3.62 -17.80 4.64
CA ASP A 223 3.56 -17.91 6.08
C ASP A 223 2.61 -19.03 6.52
N PHE A 224 1.57 -19.32 5.73
CA PHE A 224 0.71 -20.47 5.96
C PHE A 224 1.49 -21.79 5.96
N LEU A 225 2.45 -21.94 5.05
CA LEU A 225 3.33 -23.11 5.00
C LEU A 225 4.21 -23.20 6.26
N VAL A 226 4.81 -22.09 6.69
CA VAL A 226 5.66 -22.06 7.88
C VAL A 226 4.87 -22.38 9.14
N ILE A 227 3.68 -21.79 9.32
CA ILE A 227 2.81 -22.03 10.46
C ILE A 227 2.35 -23.49 10.49
N SER A 228 2.05 -24.08 9.33
CA SER A 228 1.67 -25.49 9.23
C SER A 228 2.80 -26.43 9.66
N ILE A 229 4.06 -26.09 9.33
CA ILE A 229 5.24 -26.83 9.82
C ILE A 229 5.38 -26.65 11.34
N GLY A 230 5.23 -25.44 11.86
CA GLY A 230 5.26 -25.17 13.29
C GLY A 230 4.21 -25.95 14.09
N ALA A 231 3.01 -26.12 13.53
CA ALA A 231 1.94 -26.92 14.11
C ALA A 231 2.35 -28.39 14.31
N LEU A 232 3.07 -28.97 13.34
CA LEU A 232 3.58 -30.33 13.41
C LEU A 232 4.71 -30.46 14.44
N VAL A 233 5.57 -29.46 14.55
CA VAL A 233 6.72 -29.48 15.48
C VAL A 233 6.28 -29.27 16.94
N PHE A 234 5.37 -28.33 17.19
CA PHE A 234 4.90 -28.01 18.55
C PHE A 234 3.70 -28.86 19.01
N GLY A 235 3.20 -29.78 18.16
CA GLY A 235 2.23 -30.81 18.55
C GLY A 235 0.83 -30.30 18.90
N GLY A 236 0.45 -29.09 18.48
CA GLY A 236 -0.81 -28.48 18.87
C GLY A 236 -1.40 -27.53 17.82
N ILE A 237 -2.65 -27.80 17.41
CA ILE A 237 -3.40 -26.96 16.46
C ILE A 237 -3.66 -25.56 17.04
N GLY A 238 -3.74 -25.42 18.37
CA GLY A 238 -4.00 -24.14 19.04
C GLY A 238 -2.96 -23.05 18.68
N PHE A 239 -1.67 -23.37 18.76
CA PHE A 239 -0.60 -22.43 18.38
C PHE A 239 -0.65 -22.05 16.90
N ALA A 240 -1.04 -22.99 16.05
CA ALA A 240 -1.19 -22.75 14.61
C ALA A 240 -2.36 -21.80 14.31
N LEU A 241 -3.50 -21.98 15.00
CA LEU A 241 -4.66 -21.09 14.88
C LEU A 241 -4.32 -19.67 15.34
N LEU A 242 -3.60 -19.53 16.46
CA LEU A 242 -3.09 -18.24 16.92
C LEU A 242 -2.14 -17.62 15.88
N GLY A 243 -1.26 -18.43 15.27
CA GLY A 243 -0.39 -18.02 14.18
C GLY A 243 -1.16 -17.51 12.97
N PHE A 244 -2.22 -18.21 12.55
CA PHE A 244 -3.07 -17.77 11.45
C PHE A 244 -3.82 -16.48 11.75
N ILE A 245 -4.24 -16.26 13.00
CA ILE A 245 -4.87 -15.01 13.42
C ILE A 245 -3.85 -13.87 13.36
N ALA A 246 -2.65 -14.05 13.93
CA ALA A 246 -1.58 -13.07 13.87
C ALA A 246 -1.18 -12.74 12.42
N LEU A 247 -1.12 -13.76 11.56
CA LEU A 247 -0.85 -13.63 10.12
C LEU A 247 -1.94 -12.84 9.39
N PHE A 248 -3.21 -13.16 9.63
CA PHE A 248 -4.32 -12.46 9.01
C PHE A 248 -4.36 -10.98 9.43
N VAL A 249 -4.20 -10.72 10.72
CA VAL A 249 -4.20 -9.36 11.28
C VAL A 249 -3.00 -8.55 10.78
N SER A 250 -1.79 -9.13 10.78
CA SER A 250 -0.59 -8.46 10.26
C SER A 250 -0.72 -8.16 8.77
N SER A 251 -1.15 -9.11 7.95
CA SER A 251 -1.37 -8.89 6.51
C SER A 251 -2.36 -7.75 6.25
N LYS A 252 -3.51 -7.70 6.94
CA LYS A 252 -4.46 -6.60 6.78
C LYS A 252 -3.91 -5.27 7.24
N THR A 253 -3.13 -5.28 8.31
CA THR A 253 -2.48 -4.08 8.83
C THR A 253 -1.42 -3.57 7.85
N VAL A 254 -0.65 -4.44 7.19
CA VAL A 254 0.30 -4.08 6.13
C VAL A 254 -0.42 -3.44 4.94
N ASP A 255 -1.49 -4.05 4.44
CA ASP A 255 -2.27 -3.51 3.32
C ASP A 255 -2.75 -2.08 3.63
N VAL A 256 -3.33 -1.88 4.83
CA VAL A 256 -3.77 -0.56 5.31
C VAL A 256 -2.60 0.43 5.43
N MET A 257 -1.43 -0.01 5.88
CA MET A 257 -0.26 0.84 6.00
C MET A 257 0.29 1.29 4.65
N ILE A 258 0.36 0.39 3.66
CA ILE A 258 0.94 0.67 2.35
C ILE A 258 -0.04 1.42 1.45
N GLU A 259 -1.22 0.85 1.23
CA GLU A 259 -2.22 1.39 0.30
C GLU A 259 -2.94 2.60 0.93
N GLY A 260 -2.96 2.66 2.27
CA GLY A 260 -3.84 3.52 3.02
C GLY A 260 -5.22 2.89 3.16
N LEU A 261 -6.01 3.40 4.11
CA LEU A 261 -7.45 3.15 4.07
C LEU A 261 -7.95 3.68 2.74
N GLY A 262 -8.45 2.84 1.83
CA GLY A 262 -8.98 3.22 0.51
C GLY A 262 -10.03 4.33 0.65
N ASN A 263 -9.56 5.58 0.64
CA ASN A 263 -10.36 6.72 1.08
C ASN A 263 -10.91 7.50 -0.10
N THR A 264 -10.69 7.05 -1.33
CA THR A 264 -11.11 7.72 -2.56
C THR A 264 -12.06 6.82 -3.35
N LYS A 265 -13.18 7.38 -3.79
CA LYS A 265 -14.18 6.70 -4.62
C LYS A 265 -14.45 7.52 -5.87
N GLY A 266 -14.70 6.82 -6.98
CA GLY A 266 -15.28 7.40 -8.18
C GLY A 266 -16.79 7.33 -8.08
N LEU A 267 -17.47 8.44 -8.34
CA LEU A 267 -18.92 8.53 -8.41
C LEU A 267 -19.32 8.78 -9.86
N TYR A 268 -20.26 7.99 -10.37
CA TYR A 268 -20.96 8.26 -11.61
C TYR A 268 -22.42 8.55 -11.27
N ILE A 269 -22.91 9.74 -11.59
CA ILE A 269 -24.27 10.17 -11.28
C ILE A 269 -24.98 10.43 -12.60
N VAL A 270 -26.06 9.68 -12.84
CA VAL A 270 -26.95 9.85 -13.99
C VAL A 270 -28.24 10.47 -13.47
N SER A 271 -28.59 11.66 -13.96
CA SER A 271 -29.74 12.44 -13.48
C SER A 271 -30.19 13.41 -14.57
N ASP A 272 -31.49 13.70 -14.62
CA ASP A 272 -32.02 14.77 -15.47
C ASP A 272 -31.76 16.17 -14.87
N SER A 273 -31.55 16.25 -13.54
CA SER A 273 -31.19 17.48 -12.81
C SER A 273 -29.67 17.64 -12.64
N TRP A 274 -28.87 17.14 -13.58
CA TRP A 274 -27.41 17.07 -13.45
C TRP A 274 -26.73 18.43 -13.23
N GLU A 275 -27.25 19.52 -13.80
CA GLU A 275 -26.66 20.86 -13.65
C GLU A 275 -26.71 21.35 -12.19
N THR A 276 -27.84 21.13 -11.51
CA THR A 276 -28.04 21.57 -10.13
C THR A 276 -27.18 20.74 -9.19
N ILE A 277 -27.15 19.43 -9.41
CA ILE A 277 -26.28 18.50 -8.66
C ILE A 277 -24.81 18.89 -8.85
N MET A 278 -24.37 19.15 -10.09
CA MET A 278 -23.00 19.58 -10.38
C MET A 278 -22.62 20.86 -9.63
N LYS A 279 -23.49 21.88 -9.67
CA LYS A 279 -23.25 23.16 -8.97
C LYS A 279 -23.10 22.95 -7.46
N ARG A 280 -23.98 22.17 -6.84
CA ARG A 280 -23.92 21.86 -5.40
C ARG A 280 -22.69 21.04 -5.03
N ILE A 281 -22.27 20.09 -5.87
CA ILE A 281 -21.02 19.35 -5.64
C ILE A 281 -19.81 20.30 -5.69
N LEU A 282 -19.76 21.21 -6.67
CA LEU A 282 -18.67 22.18 -6.80
C LEU A 282 -18.61 23.15 -5.60
N SER A 283 -19.75 23.65 -5.12
CA SER A 283 -19.79 24.65 -4.04
C SER A 283 -19.75 24.06 -2.64
N GLU A 284 -20.47 22.96 -2.37
CA GLU A 284 -20.64 22.42 -1.02
C GLU A 284 -19.65 21.30 -0.66
N ILE A 285 -19.14 20.59 -1.67
CA ILE A 285 -18.16 19.50 -1.51
C ILE A 285 -16.75 19.96 -1.90
N ASN A 286 -16.65 21.02 -2.72
CA ASN A 286 -15.41 21.56 -3.25
C ASN A 286 -14.59 20.49 -4.00
N ARG A 287 -15.27 19.75 -4.89
CA ARG A 287 -14.68 18.68 -5.71
C ARG A 287 -14.98 18.90 -7.18
N GLY A 288 -13.97 18.69 -8.01
CA GLY A 288 -14.10 18.75 -9.47
C GLY A 288 -15.08 17.69 -9.98
N VAL A 289 -15.86 18.07 -10.98
CA VAL A 289 -16.84 17.22 -11.66
C VAL A 289 -16.55 17.28 -13.15
N THR A 290 -16.57 16.13 -13.81
CA THR A 290 -16.49 16.00 -15.27
C THR A 290 -17.85 15.57 -15.78
N VAL A 291 -18.38 16.27 -16.77
CA VAL A 291 -19.62 15.87 -17.45
C VAL A 291 -19.25 14.93 -18.59
N LEU A 292 -19.81 13.72 -18.57
CA LEU A 292 -19.67 12.73 -19.63
C LEU A 292 -20.99 12.68 -20.42
N HIS A 293 -20.90 12.68 -21.74
CA HIS A 293 -22.06 12.55 -22.61
C HIS A 293 -22.25 11.08 -22.99
N GLY A 294 -23.45 10.55 -22.74
CA GLY A 294 -23.83 9.18 -23.03
C GLY A 294 -25.21 9.06 -23.67
N MET A 295 -25.60 7.83 -23.99
CA MET A 295 -26.92 7.50 -24.50
C MET A 295 -27.49 6.34 -23.71
N GLY A 296 -28.76 6.45 -23.29
CA GLY A 296 -29.47 5.36 -22.63
C GLY A 296 -29.58 4.15 -23.54
N GLY A 297 -29.10 2.99 -23.09
CA GLY A 297 -29.12 1.76 -23.91
C GLY A 297 -30.53 1.30 -24.26
N TYR A 298 -31.50 1.51 -23.37
CA TYR A 298 -32.91 1.17 -23.56
C TYR A 298 -33.69 2.30 -24.24
N THR A 299 -33.63 3.51 -23.67
CA THR A 299 -34.42 4.67 -24.12
C THR A 299 -33.88 5.30 -25.40
N ARG A 300 -32.61 5.08 -25.75
CA ARG A 300 -31.87 5.78 -26.83
C ARG A 300 -31.84 7.30 -26.68
N SER A 301 -32.17 7.82 -25.51
CA SER A 301 -32.09 9.24 -25.20
C SER A 301 -30.66 9.63 -24.85
N GLU A 302 -30.23 10.82 -25.26
CA GLU A 302 -29.00 11.44 -24.72
C GLU A 302 -29.15 11.64 -23.21
N LYS A 303 -28.07 11.39 -22.47
CA LYS A 303 -28.00 11.52 -21.02
C LYS A 303 -26.63 12.06 -20.63
N GLU A 304 -26.61 12.99 -19.70
CA GLU A 304 -25.41 13.48 -19.04
C GLU A 304 -25.11 12.63 -17.80
N VAL A 305 -23.84 12.27 -17.65
CA VAL A 305 -23.34 11.52 -16.50
C VAL A 305 -22.26 12.35 -15.83
N LEU A 306 -22.48 12.70 -14.57
CA LEU A 306 -21.45 13.37 -13.78
C LEU A 306 -20.47 12.33 -13.26
N PHE A 307 -19.20 12.48 -13.63
CA PHE A 307 -18.10 11.76 -13.01
C PHE A 307 -17.39 12.67 -12.03
N CYS A 308 -17.32 12.28 -10.76
CA CYS A 308 -16.51 12.99 -9.77
C CYS A 308 -15.77 12.02 -8.88
N VAL A 309 -14.57 12.43 -8.47
CA VAL A 309 -13.76 11.68 -7.51
C VAL A 309 -13.89 12.36 -6.16
N VAL A 310 -14.24 11.60 -5.14
CA VAL A 310 -14.46 12.12 -3.78
C VAL A 310 -13.81 11.24 -2.74
N THR A 311 -13.71 11.76 -1.51
CA THR A 311 -13.27 10.93 -0.39
C THR A 311 -14.43 10.09 0.17
N ARG A 312 -14.14 8.98 0.85
CA ARG A 312 -15.16 8.12 1.48
C ARG A 312 -16.09 8.90 2.41
N ARG A 313 -15.56 9.88 3.13
CA ARG A 313 -16.31 10.76 4.03
C ARG A 313 -17.27 11.69 3.28
N SER A 314 -16.95 12.07 2.05
CA SER A 314 -17.75 12.98 1.22
C SER A 314 -18.96 12.29 0.58
N ILE A 315 -18.95 10.96 0.44
CA ILE A 315 -20.01 10.19 -0.23
C ILE A 315 -21.38 10.48 0.37
N TYR A 316 -21.48 10.53 1.70
CA TYR A 316 -22.75 10.76 2.39
C TYR A 316 -23.39 12.09 1.96
N LYS A 317 -22.60 13.17 1.93
CA LYS A 317 -23.08 14.50 1.54
C LYS A 317 -23.42 14.58 0.05
N VAL A 318 -22.64 13.93 -0.82
CA VAL A 318 -22.97 13.84 -2.26
C VAL A 318 -24.26 13.07 -2.47
N ARG A 319 -24.44 11.92 -1.80
CA ARG A 319 -25.68 11.14 -1.86
C ARG A 319 -26.89 11.98 -1.44
N GLN A 320 -26.74 12.76 -0.37
CA GLN A 320 -27.80 13.64 0.10
C GLN A 320 -28.18 14.69 -0.95
N ILE A 321 -27.19 15.38 -1.55
CA ILE A 321 -27.42 16.32 -2.66
C ILE A 321 -28.17 15.63 -3.81
N VAL A 322 -27.71 14.45 -4.24
CA VAL A 322 -28.32 13.73 -5.37
C VAL A 322 -29.79 13.41 -5.09
N VAL A 323 -30.10 12.86 -3.91
CA VAL A 323 -31.48 12.48 -3.54
C VAL A 323 -32.39 13.70 -3.34
N GLU A 324 -31.86 14.82 -2.82
CA GLU A 324 -32.61 16.07 -2.65
C GLU A 324 -33.01 16.70 -4.00
N GLU A 325 -32.10 16.68 -4.97
CA GLU A 325 -32.31 17.31 -6.29
C GLU A 325 -33.04 16.40 -7.29
N ASP A 326 -32.81 15.08 -7.21
CA ASP A 326 -33.42 14.10 -8.09
C ASP A 326 -33.54 12.73 -7.40
N PRO A 327 -34.71 12.41 -6.82
CA PRO A 327 -34.97 11.12 -6.19
C PRO A 327 -34.86 9.91 -7.14
N GLU A 328 -35.02 10.12 -8.46
CA GLU A 328 -34.93 9.09 -9.48
C GLU A 328 -33.51 8.95 -10.06
N ALA A 329 -32.56 9.78 -9.59
CA ALA A 329 -31.18 9.73 -10.03
C ALA A 329 -30.50 8.41 -9.67
N PHE A 330 -29.68 7.93 -10.60
CA PHE A 330 -28.88 6.72 -10.41
C PHE A 330 -27.43 7.08 -10.15
N MET A 331 -26.87 6.60 -9.03
CA MET A 331 -25.48 6.85 -8.64
C MET A 331 -24.71 5.53 -8.46
N VAL A 332 -23.59 5.38 -9.19
CA VAL A 332 -22.63 4.28 -9.04
C VAL A 332 -21.44 4.74 -8.23
N ILE A 333 -21.04 3.93 -7.25
CA ILE A 333 -19.83 4.15 -6.45
C ILE A 333 -18.81 3.08 -6.84
N SER A 334 -17.64 3.52 -7.32
CA SER A 334 -16.54 2.66 -7.72
C SER A 334 -15.31 2.89 -6.84
N ASP A 335 -14.62 1.80 -6.50
CA ASP A 335 -13.40 1.82 -5.72
C ASP A 335 -12.21 2.16 -6.61
N LEU A 336 -11.57 3.30 -6.33
CA LEU A 336 -10.38 3.72 -7.06
C LEU A 336 -9.15 3.36 -6.25
N HIS A 337 -8.26 2.53 -6.82
CA HIS A 337 -6.99 2.15 -6.19
C HIS A 337 -6.05 3.34 -6.04
N GLU A 338 -5.90 4.14 -7.08
CA GLU A 338 -5.00 5.30 -7.08
C GLU A 338 -5.59 6.47 -7.84
N VAL A 339 -5.41 7.68 -7.30
CA VAL A 339 -5.82 8.94 -7.92
C VAL A 339 -4.72 9.97 -7.70
N TYR A 340 -4.25 10.54 -8.80
CA TYR A 340 -3.20 11.56 -8.81
C TYR A 340 -3.74 12.90 -9.33
N GLY A 341 -3.22 14.00 -8.80
CA GLY A 341 -3.54 15.36 -9.27
C GLY A 341 -4.03 16.31 -8.18
N LEU A 342 -4.46 17.49 -8.60
CA LEU A 342 -4.93 18.57 -7.72
C LEU A 342 -6.11 18.09 -6.85
N GLY A 343 -6.01 18.31 -5.53
CA GLY A 343 -6.99 17.83 -4.55
C GLY A 343 -6.82 16.36 -4.12
N PHE A 344 -5.81 15.65 -4.65
CA PHE A 344 -5.45 14.27 -4.32
C PHE A 344 -3.92 14.12 -4.14
N LYS A 345 -3.39 12.88 -4.19
CA LYS A 345 -1.94 12.65 -4.11
C LYS A 345 -1.27 13.38 -5.29
N PRO A 346 -0.24 14.20 -5.06
CA PRO A 346 0.49 14.84 -6.16
C PRO A 346 1.15 13.75 -7.02
N GLN A 347 1.08 13.91 -8.33
CA GLN A 347 1.80 13.06 -9.28
C GLN A 347 3.30 13.28 -9.04
N LYS A 348 4.01 12.25 -8.59
CA LYS A 348 5.49 12.30 -8.51
C LYS A 348 6.03 11.97 -9.90
N GLU A 349 6.95 12.79 -10.41
CA GLU A 349 7.59 12.60 -11.73
C GLU A 349 8.31 11.24 -11.91
N GLU A 350 8.55 10.47 -10.84
CA GLU A 350 9.31 9.21 -10.87
C GLU A 350 8.47 7.92 -10.95
N ASP A 351 7.13 7.97 -10.95
CA ASP A 351 6.29 6.77 -11.14
C ASP A 351 6.15 6.37 -12.63
N THR A 352 7.06 6.83 -13.48
CA THR A 352 7.20 6.31 -14.84
C THR A 352 7.78 4.90 -14.74
N PRO A 353 7.09 3.84 -15.19
CA PRO A 353 7.68 2.52 -15.20
C PRO A 353 8.95 2.56 -16.07
N LEU A 354 10.08 2.13 -15.48
CA LEU A 354 11.29 1.77 -16.22
C LEU A 354 11.02 0.57 -17.14
#